data_AF-A0A958J7T6-F1
#
_entry.id   AF-A0A958J7T6-F1
#
_cell.length_a   1.000
_cell.length_b   1.000
_cell.length_c   1.000
_cell.angle_alpha   90.00
_cell.angle_beta   90.00
_cell.angle_gamma   90.00
#
_symmetry.space_group_name_H-M   'P 1'
#
loop_
_entity.id
_entity.type
_entity.pdbx_description
1 polymer ?
#
loop_
_entity_poly.entity_id
_entity_poly.type
_entity_poly.pdbx_seq_one_letter_code
_entity_poly.pdbx_strand_id
1 'polypeptide(L)'
;MATVHKPSLIEKIAEKLRLIPNLHQPQESPIPRLTEPGKLSSYPPPEKWDGWVEYEAKSGFRREKKEYMIVPTNCFNCEAGCGLL
;
A
#
# COMPACT_ATOMS: atom_id res chain seq x y z
N MET A 1 15.28 5.64 -3.14
CA MET A 1 15.42 6.56 -4.28
C MET A 1 14.80 5.89 -5.49
N ALA A 2 13.67 6.40 -5.99
CA ALA A 2 13.04 5.85 -7.20
C ALA A 2 13.87 6.24 -8.43
N THR A 3 14.31 5.25 -9.21
CA THR A 3 15.05 5.49 -10.45
C THR A 3 14.06 5.89 -11.55
N VAL A 4 14.37 6.95 -12.30
CA VAL A 4 13.55 7.36 -13.45
C VAL A 4 13.75 6.36 -14.58
N HIS A 5 12.70 5.61 -14.92
CA HIS A 5 12.73 4.61 -15.98
C HIS A 5 12.91 5.26 -17.35
N LYS A 6 13.77 4.69 -18.20
CA LYS A 6 13.97 5.13 -19.59
C LYS A 6 13.39 4.08 -20.55
N PRO A 7 12.57 4.48 -21.54
CA PRO A 7 11.94 3.52 -22.44
C PRO A 7 12.96 2.76 -23.29
N SER A 8 12.83 1.44 -23.27
CA SER A 8 13.49 0.51 -24.19
C SER A 8 12.91 0.61 -25.61
N LEU A 9 13.58 -0.02 -26.58
CA LEU A 9 13.12 -0.05 -27.98
C LEU A 9 11.77 -0.76 -28.13
N ILE A 10 11.57 -1.84 -27.37
CA ILE A 10 10.33 -2.64 -27.41
C ILE A 10 9.15 -1.79 -26.92
N GLU A 11 9.33 -1.06 -25.82
CA GLU A 11 8.29 -0.18 -25.27
C GLU A 11 7.90 0.92 -26.26
N LYS A 12 8.88 1.59 -26.89
CA LYS A 12 8.59 2.64 -27.89
C LYS A 12 7.77 2.12 -29.08
N ILE A 13 8.08 0.91 -29.54
CA ILE A 13 7.34 0.29 -30.65
C ILE A 13 5.93 -0.08 -30.18
N ALA A 14 5.80 -0.70 -29.00
CA ALA A 14 4.52 -1.10 -28.45
C ALA A 14 3.59 0.09 -28.16
N GLU A 15 4.12 1.21 -27.65
CA GLU A 15 3.40 2.47 -27.47
C GLU A 15 2.94 3.05 -28.82
N LYS A 16 3.82 3.06 -29.83
CA LYS A 16 3.51 3.60 -31.16
C LYS A 16 2.44 2.78 -31.89
N LEU A 17 2.43 1.46 -31.67
CA LEU A 17 1.40 0.55 -32.17
C LEU A 17 0.13 0.54 -31.31
N ARG A 18 0.09 1.30 -30.20
CA ARG A 18 -1.00 1.33 -29.22
C ARG A 18 -1.33 -0.05 -28.62
N LEU A 19 -0.35 -0.93 -28.54
CA LEU A 19 -0.47 -2.21 -27.81
C LEU A 19 -0.46 -2.00 -26.29
N ILE A 20 0.26 -0.97 -25.84
CA ILE A 20 0.34 -0.53 -24.44
C ILE A 20 0.10 0.99 -24.36
N PRO A 21 -0.41 1.51 -23.23
CA PRO A 21 -0.50 2.95 -23.00
C PRO A 21 0.90 3.57 -22.87
N ASN A 22 0.99 4.90 -23.01
CA ASN A 22 2.24 5.62 -22.78
C ASN A 22 2.57 5.61 -21.28
N LEU A 23 3.61 4.84 -20.91
CA LEU A 23 4.01 4.65 -19.50
C LEU A 23 4.93 5.76 -19.00
N HIS A 24 5.33 6.69 -19.88
CA HIS A 24 6.30 7.73 -19.63
C HIS A 24 5.66 9.11 -19.44
N GLN A 25 4.32 9.16 -19.35
CA GLN A 25 3.63 10.35 -18.91
C GLN A 25 3.95 10.61 -17.43
N PRO A 26 4.15 11.88 -17.03
CA PRO A 26 4.24 12.20 -15.61
C PRO A 26 2.99 11.66 -14.93
N GLN A 27 3.17 10.91 -13.83
CA GLN A 27 2.07 10.30 -13.11
C GLN A 27 1.21 11.40 -12.49
N GLU A 28 0.16 11.79 -13.20
CA GLU A 28 -0.75 12.82 -12.75
C GLU A 28 -1.80 12.22 -11.82
N SER A 29 -1.90 12.84 -10.65
CA SER A 29 -2.88 12.62 -9.58
C SER A 29 -2.61 11.41 -8.66
N PRO A 30 -2.77 11.58 -7.34
CA PRO A 30 -2.94 10.45 -6.44
C PRO A 30 -4.10 9.58 -6.93
N ILE A 31 -3.92 8.26 -6.92
CA ILE A 31 -5.00 7.33 -7.23
C ILE A 31 -6.08 7.54 -6.16
N PRO A 32 -7.32 7.91 -6.55
CA PRO A 32 -8.38 8.06 -5.57
C PRO A 32 -8.67 6.71 -4.94
N ARG A 33 -8.97 6.70 -3.64
CA ARG A 33 -9.40 5.48 -2.97
C ARG A 33 -10.69 4.97 -3.62
N LEU A 34 -10.76 3.66 -3.84
CA LEU A 34 -11.93 3.02 -4.44
C LEU A 34 -13.18 3.18 -3.55
N THR A 35 -12.98 3.37 -2.25
CA THR A 35 -14.02 3.57 -1.24
C THR A 35 -13.77 4.84 -0.44
N GLU A 36 -14.86 5.53 -0.11
CA GLU A 36 -14.86 6.63 0.85
C GLU A 36 -14.32 6.16 2.22
N PRO A 37 -13.63 7.02 2.99
CA PRO A 37 -13.24 6.73 4.36
C PRO A 37 -14.46 6.25 5.16
N GLY A 38 -14.37 5.07 5.76
CA GLY A 38 -15.53 4.39 6.33
C GLY A 38 -15.15 3.13 7.10
N LYS A 39 -16.03 2.12 7.07
CA LYS A 39 -15.92 0.93 7.93
C LYS A 39 -14.61 0.13 7.74
N LEU A 40 -13.98 0.21 6.56
CA LEU A 40 -12.74 -0.50 6.22
C LEU A 40 -11.48 0.39 6.28
N SER A 41 -11.59 1.64 6.73
CA SER A 41 -10.43 2.54 6.93
C SER A 41 -9.99 2.61 8.40
N SER A 42 -10.41 1.66 9.23
CA SER A 42 -10.00 1.57 10.64
C SER A 42 -8.66 0.84 10.77
N TYR A 43 -7.59 1.49 10.30
CA TYR A 43 -6.23 1.03 10.49
C TYR A 43 -5.39 2.16 11.12
N PRO A 44 -4.31 1.82 11.84
CA PRO A 44 -3.42 2.81 12.41
C PRO A 44 -2.76 3.67 11.32
N PRO A 45 -2.57 4.97 11.56
CA PRO A 45 -1.88 5.85 10.62
C PRO A 45 -0.42 5.40 10.42
N PRO A 46 0.12 5.45 9.18
CA PRO A 46 1.48 4.96 8.84
C PRO A 46 2.58 5.58 9.67
N GLU A 47 2.41 6.86 10.02
CA GLU A 47 3.39 7.63 10.80
C GLU A 47 3.59 7.04 12.20
N LYS A 48 2.71 6.12 12.63
CA LYS A 48 2.78 5.43 13.92
C LYS A 48 3.14 3.94 13.80
N TRP A 49 3.42 3.43 12.60
CA TRP A 49 3.66 2.00 12.41
C TRP A 49 4.95 1.51 13.08
N ASP A 50 5.96 2.36 13.23
CA ASP A 50 7.22 1.98 13.89
C ASP A 50 7.09 1.78 15.42
N GLY A 51 6.02 2.29 16.04
CA GLY A 51 5.84 2.31 17.50
C GLY A 51 4.36 2.32 17.90
N TRP A 52 3.60 1.33 17.40
CA TRP A 52 2.18 1.22 17.69
C TRP A 52 1.93 0.56 19.03
N VAL A 53 1.17 1.21 19.91
CA VAL A 53 0.83 0.67 21.23
C VAL A 53 -0.60 0.12 21.23
N GLU A 54 -0.73 -1.18 21.48
CA GLU A 54 -2.02 -1.86 21.63
C GLU A 54 -2.03 -2.84 22.80
N TYR A 55 -3.22 -3.37 23.11
CA TYR A 55 -3.35 -4.39 24.16
C TYR A 55 -2.88 -5.74 23.64
N GLU A 56 -2.02 -6.41 24.41
CA GLU A 56 -1.46 -7.71 24.04
C GLU A 56 -2.57 -8.77 23.99
N ALA A 57 -2.79 -9.34 22.80
CA ALA A 57 -3.86 -10.32 22.57
C ALA A 57 -3.73 -11.55 23.48
N LYS A 58 -2.50 -11.92 23.87
CA LYS A 58 -2.24 -13.06 24.76
C LYS A 58 -2.45 -12.74 26.25
N SER A 59 -2.61 -11.48 26.63
CA SER A 59 -2.70 -11.06 28.04
C SER A 59 -4.10 -11.27 28.66
N GLY A 60 -5.09 -11.66 27.85
CA GLY A 60 -6.45 -11.97 28.32
C GLY A 60 -7.05 -10.82 29.13
N PHE A 61 -7.46 -11.10 30.38
CA PHE A 61 -8.07 -10.10 31.27
C PHE A 61 -7.10 -9.05 31.81
N ARG A 62 -5.78 -9.24 31.67
CA ARG A 62 -4.79 -8.35 32.30
C ARG A 62 -4.60 -7.01 31.59
N ARG A 63 -5.23 -6.80 30.42
CA ARG A 63 -5.21 -5.53 29.65
C ARG A 63 -3.80 -4.92 29.59
N GLU A 64 -2.80 -5.74 29.29
CA GLU A 64 -1.40 -5.30 29.23
C GLU A 64 -1.15 -4.57 27.92
N LYS A 65 -0.54 -3.37 27.97
CA LYS A 65 -0.17 -2.61 26.78
C LYS A 65 1.22 -3.03 26.29
N LYS A 66 1.39 -3.13 24.98
CA LYS A 66 2.67 -3.45 24.36
C LYS A 66 2.86 -2.66 23.08
N GLU A 67 4.12 -2.34 22.82
CA GLU A 67 4.56 -1.62 21.63
C GLU A 67 4.99 -2.60 20.55
N TYR A 68 4.56 -2.35 19.32
CA TYR A 68 4.83 -3.18 18.15
C TYR A 68 5.24 -2.31 16.97
N MET A 69 6.06 -2.89 16.11
CA MET A 69 6.26 -2.41 14.75
C MET A 69 5.24 -3.10 13.84
N ILE A 70 4.41 -2.32 13.15
CA ILE A 70 3.43 -2.81 12.18
C ILE A 70 4.10 -2.98 10.84
N VAL A 71 4.09 -4.22 10.32
CA VAL A 71 4.58 -4.54 8.98
C VAL A 71 3.39 -4.86 8.09
N PRO A 72 3.06 -4.04 7.07
CA PRO A 72 1.97 -4.36 6.15
C PRO A 72 2.37 -5.58 5.33
N THR A 73 1.60 -6.67 5.49
CA THR A 73 1.86 -7.92 4.77
C THR A 73 0.78 -8.15 3.74
N ASN A 74 1.19 -8.46 2.51
CA ASN A 74 0.27 -8.96 1.49
C ASN A 74 0.12 -10.47 1.67
N CYS A 75 -1.09 -10.96 1.97
CA CYS A 75 -1.34 -12.39 2.07
C CYS A 75 -1.87 -12.92 0.72
N PHE A 76 -1.16 -13.87 0.10
CA PHE A 76 -1.51 -14.44 -1.21
C PHE A 76 -2.81 -15.28 -1.21
N ASN A 77 -3.45 -15.49 -0.05
CA ASN A 77 -4.71 -16.22 0.10
C ASN A 77 -5.94 -15.30 0.26
N CYS A 78 -5.72 -14.00 0.50
CA CYS A 78 -6.78 -13.02 0.59
C CYS A 78 -6.43 -11.87 -0.36
N GLU A 79 -7.16 -11.72 -1.46
CA GLU A 79 -7.10 -10.57 -2.38
C GLU A 79 -7.49 -9.23 -1.70
N ALA A 80 -7.44 -9.15 -0.38
CA ALA A 80 -7.96 -8.05 0.39
C ALA A 80 -6.99 -6.85 0.38
N GLY A 81 -5.67 -7.05 0.27
CA GLY A 81 -4.69 -5.94 0.33
C GLY A 81 -4.90 -4.99 1.52
N CYS A 82 -5.65 -5.42 2.54
CA CYS A 82 -6.20 -4.55 3.55
C CYS A 82 -5.05 -4.14 4.48
N GLY A 83 -4.67 -2.86 4.42
CA GLY A 83 -3.51 -2.33 5.15
C GLY A 83 -2.31 -1.99 4.27
N LEU A 84 -2.38 -2.25 2.96
CA LEU A 84 -1.48 -1.65 1.97
C LEU A 84 -2.10 -0.31 1.55
N LEU A 85 -1.42 0.78 1.87
CA LEU A 85 -1.80 2.13 1.45
C LEU A 85 -1.34 2.45 0.03
#